data_AF-U7V1B5-F1
#
_entry.id   AF-U7V1B5-F1
#
_cell.length_a   1.000
_cell.length_b   1.000
_cell.length_c   1.000
_cell.angle_alpha   90.00
_cell.angle_beta   90.00
_cell.angle_gamma   90.00
#
_symmetry.space_group_name_H-M   'P 1'
#
loop_
_entity.id
_entity.type
_entity.pdbx_description
1 polymer ?
#
loop_
_entity_poly.entity_id
_entity_poly.type
_entity_poly.pdbx_seq_one_letter_code
_entity_poly.pdbx_strand_id
1 'polypeptide(L)'
;MLNNLSAQLFQHKRITTTLTKAKRMRPVAERFITFGKKGDLAARRRVLRSITDKSVVHELFTVIAPAMAERPGGYTRIIKIGNRKGDNAPMAVIELVMEPVATKGAVAEATKVAEKAADAPKAEKAEAKPAAEEAGKSADLPTGAHPPLESGEAPKGFEVKGNADSMKYHVPGSRWYANTIAEIWFDSAESAEAAGYAPAGGAAAQKVSAE
;
A
#
# COMPACT_ATOMS: atom_id res chain seq x y z
N MET A 1 24.13 3.16 -24.89
CA MET A 1 23.12 2.07 -24.82
C MET A 1 22.33 2.08 -23.52
N LEU A 2 22.95 1.99 -22.33
CA LEU A 2 22.21 1.90 -21.06
C LEU A 2 21.30 3.11 -20.79
N ASN A 3 21.73 4.31 -21.18
CA ASN A 3 20.91 5.52 -21.04
C ASN A 3 19.59 5.42 -21.84
N ASN A 4 19.63 4.87 -23.06
CA ASN A 4 18.43 4.70 -23.88
C ASN A 4 17.49 3.65 -23.28
N LEU A 5 18.03 2.56 -22.72
CA LEU A 5 17.22 1.57 -22.02
C LEU A 5 16.58 2.16 -20.75
N SER A 6 17.32 2.98 -19.99
CA SER A 6 16.74 3.72 -18.85
C SER A 6 15.65 4.70 -19.29
N ALA A 7 15.85 5.41 -20.40
CA ALA A 7 14.84 6.32 -20.94
C ALA A 7 13.56 5.57 -21.34
N GLN A 8 13.70 4.43 -22.03
CA GLN A 8 12.57 3.56 -22.37
C GLN A 8 11.86 3.00 -21.13
N LEU A 9 12.62 2.65 -20.09
CA LEU A 9 12.04 2.21 -18.81
C LEU A 9 11.20 3.31 -18.17
N PHE A 10 11.65 4.57 -18.20
CA PHE A 10 10.87 5.68 -17.66
C PHE A 10 9.62 5.98 -18.48
N GLN A 11 9.73 5.94 -19.81
CA GLN A 11 8.61 6.18 -20.72
C GLN A 11 7.52 5.10 -20.63
N HIS A 12 7.90 3.83 -20.52
CA HIS A 12 6.95 2.71 -20.55
C HIS A 12 6.68 2.09 -19.19
N LYS A 13 7.43 2.48 -18.15
CA LYS A 13 7.41 1.94 -16.77
C LYS A 13 7.79 0.46 -16.63
N ARG A 14 7.73 -0.29 -17.73
CA ARG A 14 8.04 -1.72 -17.84
C ARG A 14 8.59 -2.03 -19.23
N ILE A 15 9.74 -2.71 -19.30
CA ILE A 15 10.35 -3.14 -20.56
C ILE A 15 10.88 -4.57 -20.47
N THR A 16 10.91 -5.25 -21.62
CA THR A 16 11.47 -6.60 -21.74
C THR A 16 12.83 -6.53 -22.42
N THR A 17 13.85 -7.09 -21.79
CA THR A 17 15.23 -7.09 -22.32
C THR A 17 15.98 -8.34 -21.89
N THR A 18 17.27 -8.46 -22.22
CA THR A 18 18.08 -9.59 -21.74
C THR A 18 18.42 -9.40 -20.26
N LEU A 19 18.53 -10.50 -19.51
CA LEU A 19 18.84 -10.47 -18.08
C LEU A 19 20.14 -9.69 -17.79
N THR A 20 21.15 -9.86 -18.64
CA THR A 20 22.44 -9.17 -18.53
C THR A 20 22.30 -7.66 -18.66
N LYS A 21 21.50 -7.18 -19.62
CA LYS A 21 21.22 -5.75 -19.83
C LYS A 21 20.40 -5.18 -18.67
N ALA A 22 19.37 -5.90 -18.24
CA ALA A 22 18.54 -5.49 -17.10
C ALA A 22 19.39 -5.28 -15.84
N LYS A 23 20.23 -6.26 -15.48
CA LYS A 23 21.13 -6.16 -14.32
C LYS A 23 22.09 -4.97 -14.41
N ARG A 24 22.65 -4.70 -15.59
CA ARG A 24 23.63 -3.61 -15.79
C ARG A 24 22.97 -2.23 -15.83
N MET A 25 21.71 -2.16 -16.25
CA MET A 25 20.92 -0.92 -16.28
C MET A 25 20.42 -0.49 -14.89
N ARG A 26 20.13 -1.43 -13.97
CA ARG A 26 19.63 -1.13 -12.61
C ARG A 26 20.35 0.04 -11.91
N PRO A 27 21.68 0.01 -11.72
CA PRO A 27 22.36 1.10 -10.99
C PRO A 27 22.25 2.45 -11.71
N VAL A 28 22.10 2.44 -13.04
CA VAL A 28 21.92 3.66 -13.83
C VAL A 28 20.51 4.23 -13.62
N ALA A 29 19.48 3.39 -13.73
CA ALA A 29 18.09 3.79 -13.51
C ALA A 29 17.85 4.26 -12.06
N GLU A 30 18.35 3.52 -11.07
CA GLU A 30 18.22 3.88 -9.66
C GLU A 30 18.89 5.22 -9.34
N ARG A 31 20.04 5.50 -9.97
CA ARG A 31 20.73 6.80 -9.82
C ARG A 31 19.93 7.96 -10.41
N PHE A 32 19.28 7.77 -11.57
CA PHE A 32 18.42 8.80 -12.15
C PHE A 32 17.19 9.08 -11.29
N ILE A 33 16.54 8.05 -10.74
CA ILE A 33 15.41 8.23 -9.81
C ILE A 33 15.86 8.95 -8.55
N THR A 34 17.06 8.64 -8.04
CA THR A 34 17.65 9.35 -6.89
C THR A 34 17.90 10.83 -7.19
N PHE A 35 18.35 11.18 -8.39
CA PHE A 35 18.43 12.57 -8.83
C PHE A 35 17.04 13.21 -8.99
N GLY A 36 16.07 12.46 -9.50
CA GLY A 36 14.67 12.87 -9.58
C GLY A 36 14.12 13.31 -8.22
N LYS A 37 14.33 12.50 -7.18
CA LYS A 37 13.89 12.77 -5.80
C LYS A 37 14.50 14.03 -5.19
N LYS A 38 15.72 14.43 -5.60
CA LYS A 38 16.35 15.68 -5.15
C LYS A 38 15.66 16.91 -5.74
N GLY A 39 15.08 16.81 -6.94
CA GLY A 39 14.27 17.87 -7.55
C GLY A 39 15.03 19.13 -8.02
N ASP A 40 16.31 19.29 -7.70
CA ASP A 40 17.07 20.50 -7.99
C ASP A 40 17.42 20.67 -9.49
N LEU A 41 17.71 21.92 -9.87
CA LEU A 41 18.07 22.27 -11.23
C LEU A 41 19.39 21.60 -11.67
N ALA A 42 20.32 21.39 -10.73
CA ALA A 42 21.57 20.69 -10.98
C ALA A 42 21.35 19.19 -11.31
N ALA A 43 20.43 18.50 -10.63
CA ALA A 43 20.03 17.13 -10.93
C ALA A 43 19.38 17.05 -12.31
N ARG A 44 18.44 17.96 -12.63
CA ARG A 44 17.82 18.00 -13.96
C ARG A 44 18.87 18.15 -15.07
N ARG A 45 19.82 19.08 -14.92
CA ARG A 45 20.95 19.24 -15.86
C ARG A 45 21.83 17.99 -15.94
N ARG A 46 22.05 17.29 -14.81
CA ARG A 46 22.84 16.05 -14.79
C ARG A 46 22.15 14.90 -15.51
N VAL A 47 20.83 14.75 -15.36
CA VAL A 47 20.05 13.74 -16.07
C VAL A 47 20.03 14.06 -17.57
N LEU A 48 19.85 15.34 -17.95
CA LEU A 48 19.85 15.78 -19.36
C LEU A 48 21.16 15.51 -20.11
N ARG A 49 22.30 15.41 -19.40
CA ARG A 49 23.57 14.97 -20.01
C ARG A 49 23.54 13.51 -20.47
N SER A 50 22.66 12.69 -19.91
CA SER A 50 22.57 11.26 -20.18
C SER A 50 21.34 10.89 -21.00
N ILE A 51 20.19 11.48 -20.69
CA ILE A 51 18.90 11.30 -21.38
C ILE A 51 18.57 12.62 -22.07
N THR A 52 18.64 12.63 -23.40
CA THR A 52 18.45 13.85 -24.21
C THR A 52 16.98 14.23 -24.37
N ASP A 53 16.06 13.27 -24.27
CA ASP A 53 14.62 13.51 -24.41
C ASP A 53 14.07 14.24 -23.18
N LYS A 54 13.59 15.47 -23.41
CA LYS A 54 13.03 16.34 -22.38
C LYS A 54 11.70 15.83 -21.85
N SER A 55 10.92 15.11 -22.64
CA SER A 55 9.63 14.56 -22.23
C SER A 55 9.81 13.49 -21.15
N VAL A 56 10.75 12.56 -21.37
CA VAL A 56 11.11 11.52 -20.43
C VAL A 56 11.69 12.11 -19.14
N VAL A 57 12.55 13.14 -19.25
CA VAL A 57 13.07 13.83 -18.07
C VAL A 57 11.94 14.54 -17.32
N HIS A 58 10.98 15.14 -18.01
CA HIS A 58 9.83 15.74 -17.36
C HIS A 58 9.01 14.71 -16.57
N GLU A 59 8.67 13.56 -17.17
CA GLU A 59 7.93 12.47 -16.52
C GLU A 59 8.70 11.91 -15.30
N LEU A 60 10.01 11.77 -15.41
CA LEU A 60 10.87 11.30 -14.31
C LEU A 60 10.73 12.18 -13.07
N PHE A 61 10.74 13.51 -13.23
CA PHE A 61 10.72 14.45 -12.11
C PHE A 61 9.32 14.78 -11.61
N THR A 62 8.29 14.63 -12.44
CA THR A 62 6.90 15.02 -12.09
C THR A 62 6.03 13.85 -11.64
N VAL A 63 6.24 12.66 -12.19
CA VAL A 63 5.40 11.49 -11.92
C VAL A 63 6.18 10.43 -11.15
N ILE A 64 7.35 10.02 -11.66
CA ILE A 64 8.07 8.86 -11.14
C ILE A 64 8.74 9.17 -9.80
N ALA A 65 9.47 10.28 -9.70
CA ALA A 65 10.21 10.64 -8.50
C ALA A 65 9.31 10.90 -7.28
N PRO A 66 8.19 11.65 -7.39
CA PRO A 66 7.25 11.82 -6.28
C PRO A 66 6.62 10.50 -5.82
N ALA A 67 6.21 9.64 -6.75
CA ALA A 67 5.64 8.32 -6.43
C ALA A 67 6.61 7.42 -5.65
N MET A 68 7.91 7.67 -5.73
CA MET A 68 8.96 6.89 -5.06
C MET A 68 9.68 7.68 -3.95
N ALA A 69 9.11 8.80 -3.49
CA ALA A 69 9.74 9.70 -2.52
C ALA A 69 10.05 8.99 -1.19
N GLU A 70 9.11 8.18 -0.70
CA GLU A 70 9.22 7.51 0.61
C GLU A 70 10.10 6.25 0.57
N ARG A 71 10.33 5.67 -0.62
CA ARG A 71 11.08 4.43 -0.79
C ARG A 71 12.60 4.66 -0.66
N PRO A 72 13.31 4.04 0.30
CA PRO A 72 14.75 4.21 0.48
C PRO A 72 15.57 3.28 -0.44
N GLY A 73 15.37 3.40 -1.75
CA GLY A 73 16.09 2.60 -2.77
C GLY A 73 15.33 1.36 -3.27
N GLY A 74 15.92 0.63 -4.22
CA GLY A 74 15.26 -0.53 -4.84
C GLY A 74 14.04 -0.13 -5.69
N TYR A 75 14.20 0.88 -6.54
CA TYR A 75 13.12 1.44 -7.36
C TYR A 75 12.73 0.58 -8.57
N THR A 76 13.55 -0.43 -8.89
CA THR A 76 13.34 -1.32 -10.04
C THR A 76 13.26 -2.77 -9.59
N ARG A 77 12.38 -3.54 -10.23
CA ARG A 77 12.25 -4.99 -10.04
C ARG A 77 12.63 -5.69 -11.35
N ILE A 78 13.41 -6.77 -11.26
CA ILE A 78 13.72 -7.64 -12.40
C ILE A 78 13.00 -8.98 -12.19
N ILE A 79 12.17 -9.34 -13.15
CA ILE A 79 11.50 -10.64 -13.22
C ILE A 79 12.14 -11.41 -14.37
N LYS A 80 12.72 -12.58 -14.08
CA LYS A 80 13.25 -13.46 -15.13
C LYS A 80 12.09 -14.04 -15.91
N ILE A 81 12.21 -14.06 -17.23
CA ILE A 81 11.27 -14.74 -18.12
C ILE A 81 12.03 -15.82 -18.91
N GLY A 82 11.29 -16.66 -19.63
CA GLY A 82 11.88 -17.73 -20.44
C GLY A 82 12.91 -17.24 -21.45
N ASN A 83 13.71 -18.15 -21.98
CA ASN A 83 14.76 -17.80 -22.93
C ASN A 83 14.17 -17.42 -24.29
N ARG A 84 14.83 -16.52 -24.99
CA ARG A 84 14.42 -16.10 -26.33
C ARG A 84 14.62 -17.24 -27.34
N LYS A 85 13.61 -17.46 -28.19
CA LYS A 85 13.68 -18.43 -29.29
C LYS A 85 14.72 -17.97 -30.33
N GLY A 86 15.61 -18.87 -30.72
CA GLY A 86 16.66 -18.63 -31.73
C GLY A 86 18.06 -18.61 -31.13
N ASP A 87 18.34 -17.66 -30.22
CA ASP A 87 19.67 -17.52 -29.60
C ASP A 87 19.74 -17.98 -28.14
N ASN A 88 18.63 -18.52 -27.60
CA ASN A 88 18.49 -19.01 -26.23
C ASN A 88 18.94 -17.99 -25.17
N ALA A 89 18.90 -16.69 -25.48
CA ALA A 89 19.33 -15.66 -24.56
C ALA A 89 18.36 -15.57 -23.36
N PRO A 90 18.87 -15.48 -22.11
CA PRO A 90 18.02 -15.34 -20.93
C PRO A 90 17.37 -13.96 -20.93
N MET A 91 16.04 -13.94 -20.98
CA MET A 91 15.26 -12.70 -21.01
C MET A 91 14.77 -12.33 -19.61
N ALA A 92 14.48 -11.05 -19.42
CA ALA A 92 13.94 -10.51 -18.18
C ALA A 92 13.05 -9.31 -18.47
N VAL A 93 11.99 -9.17 -17.69
CA VAL A 93 11.19 -7.96 -17.59
C VAL A 93 11.78 -7.12 -16.47
N ILE A 94 12.00 -5.84 -16.73
CA ILE A 94 12.35 -4.86 -15.70
C ILE A 94 11.25 -3.81 -15.61
N GLU A 95 10.80 -3.54 -14.38
CA GLU A 95 9.69 -2.64 -14.09
C GLU A 95 10.00 -1.70 -12.93
N LEU A 96 9.33 -0.56 -12.93
CA LEU A 96 9.35 0.42 -11.85
C LEU A 96 8.40 -0.01 -10.71
N VAL A 97 8.88 0.04 -9.47
CA VAL A 97 8.06 -0.29 -8.29
C VAL A 97 7.35 0.96 -7.81
N MET A 98 6.18 1.25 -8.38
CA MET A 98 5.36 2.42 -8.04
C MET A 98 4.38 2.16 -6.89
N GLU A 99 4.32 0.93 -6.39
CA GLU A 99 3.54 0.56 -5.21
C GLU A 99 4.09 1.29 -3.97
N PRO A 100 3.20 1.91 -3.15
CA PRO A 100 3.61 2.57 -1.92
C PRO A 100 4.22 1.55 -0.96
N VAL A 101 5.25 1.97 -0.22
CA VAL A 101 5.92 1.12 0.78
C VAL A 101 5.41 1.52 2.15
N ALA A 102 5.08 0.53 2.99
CA ALA A 102 4.86 0.78 4.41
C ALA A 102 6.08 1.50 5.01
N THR A 103 5.83 2.59 5.72
CA THR A 103 6.89 3.47 6.20
C THR A 103 7.77 2.77 7.24
N LYS A 104 9.06 3.10 7.25
CA LYS A 104 10.08 2.49 8.11
C LYS A 104 9.79 2.64 9.62
N GLY A 105 8.90 3.56 10.02
CA GLY A 105 8.43 3.72 11.40
C GLY A 105 7.68 2.50 11.93
N ALA A 106 6.81 1.90 11.10
CA ALA A 106 6.07 0.70 11.46
C ALA A 106 6.98 -0.53 11.65
N VAL A 107 8.06 -0.62 10.86
CA VAL A 107 9.01 -1.74 10.95
C VAL A 107 9.97 -1.57 12.13
N ALA A 108 10.35 -0.33 12.46
CA ALA A 108 11.22 -0.04 13.60
C ALA A 108 10.53 -0.26 14.95
N GLU A 109 9.25 0.11 15.09
CA GLU A 109 8.45 -0.26 16.27
C GLU A 109 8.28 -1.77 16.37
N ALA A 110 7.98 -2.47 15.26
CA ALA A 110 7.85 -3.93 15.26
C ALA A 110 9.15 -4.64 15.71
N THR A 111 10.33 -4.15 15.29
CA THR A 111 11.62 -4.72 15.75
C THR A 111 11.93 -4.43 17.22
N LYS A 112 11.56 -3.26 17.74
CA LYS A 112 11.78 -2.92 19.15
C LYS A 112 10.85 -3.70 20.09
N VAL A 113 9.62 -3.97 19.66
CA VAL A 113 8.67 -4.80 20.41
C VAL A 113 9.13 -6.27 20.40
N ALA A 114 9.69 -6.77 19.29
CA ALA A 114 10.25 -8.11 19.21
C ALA A 114 11.50 -8.32 20.09
N GLU A 115 12.37 -7.31 20.20
CA GLU A 115 13.58 -7.37 21.04
C GLU A 115 13.22 -7.31 22.54
N LYS A 116 12.19 -6.53 22.91
CA LYS A 116 11.67 -6.49 24.30
C LYS A 116 10.93 -7.77 24.70
N ALA A 117 10.44 -8.55 23.75
CA ALA A 117 9.80 -9.85 23.99
C ALA A 117 10.79 -11.02 24.08
N ALA A 118 12.08 -10.82 23.74
CA ALA A 118 13.10 -11.87 23.75
C ALA A 118 13.79 -12.05 25.13
N ASP A 119 13.56 -11.17 26.11
CA ASP A 119 14.19 -11.20 27.44
C ASP A 119 13.31 -11.87 28.53
N ALA A 120 12.18 -12.49 28.17
CA ALA A 120 11.34 -13.23 29.11
C ALA A 120 11.50 -14.75 28.92
N PRO A 121 11.75 -15.54 29.98
CA PRO A 121 12.00 -16.97 29.87
C PRO A 121 10.75 -17.75 29.43
N LYS A 122 10.98 -18.67 28.49
CA LYS A 122 10.01 -19.51 27.79
C LYS A 122 9.67 -20.76 28.62
N ALA A 123 8.40 -20.96 28.93
CA ALA A 123 7.82 -22.24 29.38
C ALA A 123 6.93 -22.85 28.28
N GLU A 124 6.91 -24.19 28.22
CA GLU A 124 6.34 -25.11 27.23
C GLU A 124 4.87 -24.85 26.81
N LYS A 125 4.47 -24.94 25.52
CA LYS A 125 4.31 -26.08 24.57
C LYS A 125 2.98 -26.84 24.74
N ALA A 126 2.09 -26.76 23.73
CA ALA A 126 1.06 -27.76 23.41
C ALA A 126 0.64 -27.66 21.91
N GLU A 127 0.44 -28.82 21.29
CA GLU A 127 0.35 -29.19 19.85
C GLU A 127 -0.99 -28.83 19.16
N ALA A 128 -1.03 -28.41 17.87
CA ALA A 128 -1.28 -29.16 16.60
C ALA A 128 -2.64 -29.90 16.54
N LYS A 129 -3.50 -29.95 15.48
CA LYS A 129 -3.45 -29.79 13.99
C LYS A 129 -4.94 -29.99 13.46
N PRO A 130 -5.31 -30.21 12.17
CA PRO A 130 -5.49 -29.31 11.00
C PRO A 130 -6.86 -29.45 10.22
N ALA A 131 -6.90 -28.88 8.99
CA ALA A 131 -7.75 -29.14 7.79
C ALA A 131 -8.90 -28.14 7.52
N ALA A 132 -9.30 -27.74 6.31
CA ALA A 132 -8.77 -27.74 4.93
C ALA A 132 -9.68 -26.80 4.07
N GLU A 133 -9.18 -26.45 2.88
CA GLU A 133 -9.65 -25.62 1.74
C GLU A 133 -11.12 -25.23 1.43
N GLU A 134 -11.21 -24.00 0.87
CA GLU A 134 -12.01 -23.45 -0.25
C GLU A 134 -13.38 -22.73 -0.08
N ALA A 135 -13.42 -21.57 -0.78
CA ALA A 135 -14.56 -20.79 -1.31
C ALA A 135 -15.30 -19.77 -0.42
N GLY A 136 -15.13 -18.47 -0.75
CA GLY A 136 -16.14 -17.44 -0.50
C GLY A 136 -15.60 -16.07 -0.04
N LYS A 137 -15.43 -15.12 -0.97
CA LYS A 137 -15.27 -13.69 -0.66
C LYS A 137 -16.53 -13.17 0.04
N SER A 138 -16.60 -13.26 1.37
CA SER A 138 -17.57 -12.54 2.23
C SER A 138 -17.35 -12.74 3.75
N ALA A 139 -16.15 -13.10 4.22
CA ALA A 139 -16.02 -13.77 5.53
C ALA A 139 -15.14 -13.11 6.61
N ASP A 140 -14.84 -11.80 6.54
CA ASP A 140 -14.11 -11.10 7.62
C ASP A 140 -14.89 -9.91 8.23
N LEU A 141 -16.18 -9.78 7.92
CA LEU A 141 -17.04 -8.78 8.56
C LEU A 141 -17.80 -9.44 9.71
N PRO A 142 -17.83 -8.82 10.90
CA PRO A 142 -18.58 -9.32 12.05
C PRO A 142 -20.09 -9.40 11.73
N THR A 143 -20.80 -10.31 12.39
CA THR A 143 -22.24 -10.53 12.21
C THR A 143 -22.99 -9.19 12.34
N GLY A 144 -23.73 -8.79 11.30
CA GLY A 144 -24.45 -7.49 11.27
C GLY A 144 -23.66 -6.30 10.70
N ALA A 145 -22.47 -6.52 10.11
CA ALA A 145 -21.68 -5.50 9.43
C ALA A 145 -21.72 -5.61 7.90
N HIS A 146 -21.80 -4.47 7.23
CA HIS A 146 -21.78 -4.36 5.78
C HIS A 146 -20.71 -3.34 5.33
N PRO A 147 -19.93 -3.63 4.26
CA PRO A 147 -18.99 -2.66 3.73
C PRO A 147 -19.75 -1.47 3.10
N PRO A 148 -19.15 -0.28 2.98
CA PRO A 148 -19.76 0.83 2.28
C PRO A 148 -20.12 0.44 0.84
N LEU A 149 -21.24 0.94 0.34
CA LEU A 149 -21.56 0.83 -1.09
C LEU A 149 -20.51 1.60 -1.90
N GLU A 150 -20.36 1.31 -3.19
CA GLU A 150 -19.41 2.01 -4.06
C GLU A 150 -19.67 3.54 -4.16
N SER A 151 -20.86 4.01 -3.74
CA SER A 151 -21.19 5.45 -3.60
C SER A 151 -20.82 6.07 -2.25
N GLY A 152 -20.33 5.29 -1.28
CA GLY A 152 -20.09 5.73 0.10
C GLY A 152 -21.37 5.89 0.95
N GLU A 153 -22.53 5.52 0.42
CA GLU A 153 -23.83 5.64 1.09
C GLU A 153 -24.17 4.43 1.97
N ALA A 154 -25.09 4.66 2.91
CA ALA A 154 -25.62 3.67 3.82
C ALA A 154 -26.38 2.57 3.06
N PRO A 155 -26.04 1.28 3.26
CA PRO A 155 -26.90 0.17 2.84
C PRO A 155 -28.27 0.26 3.52
N LYS A 156 -29.36 -0.09 2.82
CA LYS A 156 -30.72 -0.08 3.39
C LYS A 156 -30.79 -1.00 4.62
N GLY A 157 -31.08 -0.43 5.79
CA GLY A 157 -31.15 -1.16 7.07
C GLY A 157 -29.86 -1.12 7.91
N PHE A 158 -28.79 -0.46 7.44
CA PHE A 158 -27.55 -0.27 8.20
C PHE A 158 -27.33 1.21 8.45
N GLU A 159 -27.84 1.70 9.58
CA GLU A 159 -27.85 3.13 9.89
C GLU A 159 -26.70 3.54 10.81
N VAL A 160 -26.02 2.60 11.45
CA VAL A 160 -24.93 2.88 12.38
C VAL A 160 -23.60 2.95 11.63
N LYS A 161 -22.90 4.09 11.75
CA LYS A 161 -21.62 4.34 11.09
C LYS A 161 -20.47 3.88 11.97
N GLY A 162 -19.70 2.90 11.51
CA GLY A 162 -18.46 2.44 12.11
C GLY A 162 -17.23 3.03 11.43
N ASN A 163 -16.25 3.43 12.23
CA ASN A 163 -14.92 3.80 11.75
C ASN A 163 -13.93 2.70 12.15
N ALA A 164 -13.34 2.01 11.17
CA ALA A 164 -12.50 0.84 11.40
C ALA A 164 -11.18 1.24 12.06
N ASP A 165 -10.63 2.40 11.68
CA ASP A 165 -9.36 2.91 12.22
C ASP A 165 -9.40 3.22 13.72
N SER A 166 -10.54 3.71 14.24
CA SER A 166 -10.68 4.13 15.64
C SER A 166 -11.51 3.18 16.50
N MET A 167 -12.03 2.10 15.92
CA MET A 167 -12.98 1.16 16.52
C MET A 167 -14.12 1.87 17.26
N LYS A 168 -14.68 2.90 16.63
CA LYS A 168 -15.80 3.69 17.17
C LYS A 168 -17.02 3.63 16.29
N TYR A 169 -18.19 3.54 16.90
CA TYR A 169 -19.47 3.61 16.19
C TYR A 169 -20.22 4.91 16.50
N HIS A 170 -21.08 5.30 15.56
CA HIS A 170 -21.91 6.49 15.60
C HIS A 170 -23.36 6.12 15.21
N VAL A 171 -24.29 6.40 16.11
CA VAL A 171 -25.73 6.21 15.91
C VAL A 171 -26.32 7.44 15.21
N PRO A 172 -27.35 7.28 14.35
CA PRO A 172 -28.11 8.39 13.79
C PRO A 172 -28.58 9.36 14.89
N GLY A 173 -28.33 10.66 14.71
CA GLY A 173 -28.66 11.69 15.70
C GLY A 173 -27.58 11.96 16.77
N SER A 174 -26.46 11.23 16.77
CA SER A 174 -25.30 11.60 17.60
C SER A 174 -24.60 12.84 17.05
N ARG A 175 -23.94 13.61 17.93
CA ARG A 175 -23.30 14.90 17.61
C ARG A 175 -22.34 14.86 16.42
N TRP A 176 -21.75 13.71 16.15
CA TRP A 176 -20.73 13.53 15.10
C TRP A 176 -21.23 12.75 13.88
N TYR A 177 -22.47 12.24 13.90
CA TYR A 177 -23.00 11.35 12.86
C TYR A 177 -22.94 11.94 11.44
N ALA A 178 -23.27 13.23 11.29
CA ALA A 178 -23.29 13.91 10.00
C ALA A 178 -21.89 14.12 9.40
N ASN A 179 -20.87 14.27 10.26
CA ASN A 179 -19.50 14.58 9.83
C ASN A 179 -18.61 13.33 9.74
N THR A 180 -19.04 12.19 10.28
CA THR A 180 -18.29 10.94 10.20
C THR A 180 -18.50 10.25 8.85
N ILE A 181 -17.38 9.92 8.20
CA ILE A 181 -17.31 9.03 7.05
C ILE A 181 -17.25 7.59 7.58
N ALA A 182 -18.22 6.76 7.20
CA ALA A 182 -18.30 5.38 7.64
C ALA A 182 -17.41 4.49 6.77
N GLU A 183 -16.59 3.68 7.42
CA GLU A 183 -15.78 2.64 6.76
C GLU A 183 -16.45 1.28 6.85
N ILE A 184 -17.32 1.09 7.84
CA ILE A 184 -18.16 -0.09 8.04
C ILE A 184 -19.53 0.40 8.47
N TRP A 185 -20.59 -0.22 7.97
CA TRP A 185 -21.96 0.06 8.38
C TRP A 185 -22.50 -1.09 9.23
N PHE A 186 -23.17 -0.77 10.34
CA PHE A 186 -23.82 -1.74 11.22
C PHE A 186 -25.33 -1.59 11.18
N ASP A 187 -26.05 -2.71 11.32
CA ASP A 187 -27.50 -2.75 11.44
C ASP A 187 -28.02 -2.19 12.77
N SER A 188 -27.22 -2.32 13.84
CA SER A 188 -27.54 -1.83 15.18
C SER A 188 -26.30 -1.46 16.00
N ALA A 189 -26.51 -0.71 17.09
CA ALA A 189 -25.45 -0.41 18.05
C ALA A 189 -24.95 -1.66 18.78
N GLU A 190 -25.84 -2.65 19.02
CA GLU A 190 -25.49 -3.91 19.65
C GLU A 190 -24.55 -4.75 18.78
N SER A 191 -24.78 -4.76 17.45
CA SER A 191 -23.89 -5.43 16.49
C SER A 191 -22.53 -4.76 16.41
N ALA A 192 -22.48 -3.43 16.53
CA ALA A 192 -21.22 -2.68 16.59
C ALA A 192 -20.43 -3.01 17.87
N GLU A 193 -21.09 -3.10 19.02
CA GLU A 193 -20.46 -3.50 20.28
C GLU A 193 -20.01 -4.96 20.28
N ALA A 194 -20.80 -5.86 19.71
CA ALA A 194 -20.41 -7.26 19.50
C ALA A 194 -19.20 -7.40 18.57
N ALA A 195 -19.04 -6.48 17.62
CA ALA A 195 -17.88 -6.35 16.76
C ALA A 195 -16.66 -5.68 17.44
N GLY A 196 -16.78 -5.27 18.70
CA GLY A 196 -15.71 -4.62 19.47
C GLY A 196 -15.60 -3.11 19.30
N TYR A 197 -16.60 -2.45 18.70
CA TYR A 197 -16.62 -0.99 18.52
C TYR A 197 -17.16 -0.30 19.78
N ALA A 198 -16.49 0.74 20.22
CA ALA A 198 -16.91 1.56 21.36
C ALA A 198 -17.78 2.76 20.91
N PRO A 199 -18.71 3.23 21.76
CA PRO A 199 -19.49 4.43 21.45
C PRO A 199 -18.60 5.68 21.39
N ALA A 200 -18.64 6.43 20.30
CA ALA A 200 -17.87 7.67 20.21
C ALA A 200 -18.37 8.71 21.23
N GLY A 201 -17.50 9.12 22.17
CA GLY A 201 -17.85 10.05 23.25
C GLY A 201 -18.57 9.42 24.45
N GLY A 202 -18.61 8.07 24.53
CA GLY A 202 -19.30 7.32 25.59
C GLY A 202 -20.78 7.10 25.31
N ALA A 203 -21.39 6.13 26.01
CA ALA A 203 -22.77 5.70 25.77
C ALA A 203 -23.79 6.85 25.84
N ALA A 204 -23.54 7.88 26.67
CA ALA A 204 -24.41 9.04 26.79
C ALA A 204 -24.42 9.96 25.55
N ALA A 205 -23.32 10.01 24.79
CA ALA A 205 -23.20 10.83 23.58
C ALA A 205 -23.78 10.16 22.32
N GLN A 206 -24.09 8.87 22.42
CA GLN A 206 -24.73 8.06 21.38
C GLN A 206 -26.23 7.87 21.60
N LYS A 207 -26.78 8.36 22.73
CA LYS A 207 -28.23 8.40 22.92
C LYS A 207 -28.81 9.41 21.92
N VAL A 208 -29.75 8.93 21.12
CA VAL A 208 -30.60 9.80 20.29
C VAL A 208 -31.19 10.86 21.22
N SER A 209 -30.90 12.12 20.94
CA SER A 209 -31.49 13.22 21.69
C SER A 209 -32.99 13.19 21.36
N ALA A 210 -33.78 12.63 22.26
CA ALA A 210 -35.23 12.72 22.19
C ALA A 210 -35.59 14.18 22.50
N GLU A 211 -35.93 14.93 21.45
CA GLU A 211 -36.72 16.15 21.56
C GLU A 211 -38.16 15.83 21.17
#